data_AF-A0A0D2XHQ5-F1
#
_entry.id   AF-A0A0D2XHQ5-F1
#
_cell.length_a   1.000
_cell.length_b   1.000
_cell.length_c   1.000
_cell.angle_alpha   90.00
_cell.angle_beta   90.00
_cell.angle_gamma   90.00
#
_symmetry.space_group_name_H-M   'P 1'
#
loop_
_entity.id
_entity.type
_entity.pdbx_description
1 polymer ?
#
loop_
_entity_poly.entity_id
_entity_poly.type
_entity_poly.pdbx_seq_one_letter_code
_entity_poly.pdbx_strand_id
1 'polypeptide(L)'
;MTLSDEIRRVVIRGNNLKIPGAANLRLSYLTVRLLLQRIELEAEKRVRDTGDSRLLNRYMQARRTAEDILILTQELQPEHLADCWLPSSAFAFSTTVSFLLRCALETENSTAGLVQSSSLKIASDLLSALREHKEKHAWDLGDICLAQHADVVEKLRAMTPPEDPSAEEALDFSSFAMAEPSYLDQLFPSLWDPLQNVW
;
A
#
# COMPACT_ATOMS: atom_id res chain seq x y z
N MET A 1 12.84 -4.11 26.22
CA MET A 1 11.59 -4.85 26.50
C MET A 1 11.35 -5.83 25.36
N THR A 2 11.28 -7.13 25.63
CA THR A 2 10.89 -8.15 24.64
C THR A 2 9.39 -8.40 24.72
N LEU A 3 8.70 -8.41 23.58
CA LEU A 3 7.28 -8.77 23.50
C LEU A 3 7.08 -10.22 23.97
N SER A 4 6.03 -10.50 24.75
CA SER A 4 5.67 -11.87 25.11
C SER A 4 5.33 -12.71 23.89
N ASP A 5 5.50 -14.04 23.98
CA ASP A 5 5.29 -14.95 22.85
C ASP A 5 3.86 -14.92 22.29
N GLU A 6 2.89 -14.66 23.16
CA GLU A 6 1.49 -14.52 22.78
C GLU A 6 1.25 -13.26 21.93
N ILE A 7 1.75 -12.11 22.38
CA ILE A 7 1.64 -10.86 21.62
C ILE A 7 2.41 -10.98 20.31
N ARG A 8 3.56 -11.67 20.30
CA ARG A 8 4.32 -11.91 19.07
C ARG A 8 3.55 -12.72 18.03
N ARG A 9 2.75 -13.71 18.46
CA ARG A 9 1.89 -14.50 17.56
C ARG A 9 0.81 -13.65 16.91
N VAL A 10 0.17 -12.77 17.67
CA VAL A 10 -0.84 -11.84 17.14
C VAL A 10 -0.20 -10.81 16.21
N VAL A 11 0.80 -10.09 16.70
CA VAL A 11 1.33 -8.90 16.02
C VAL A 11 2.23 -9.26 14.84
N ILE A 12 3.15 -10.22 15.00
CA ILE A 12 4.13 -10.53 13.95
C ILE A 12 3.59 -11.59 12.99
N ARG A 13 2.95 -12.65 13.50
CA ARG A 13 2.48 -13.77 12.67
C ARG A 13 1.06 -13.57 12.15
N GLY A 14 0.26 -12.69 12.75
CA GLY A 14 -1.16 -12.55 12.39
C GLY A 14 -2.05 -13.69 12.91
N ASN A 15 -1.54 -14.50 13.84
CA ASN A 15 -2.29 -15.64 14.37
C ASN A 15 -3.20 -15.18 15.52
N ASN A 16 -4.38 -15.80 15.64
CA ASN A 16 -5.31 -15.57 16.74
C ASN A 16 -5.89 -14.14 16.80
N LEU A 17 -6.50 -13.68 15.69
CA LEU A 17 -7.18 -12.38 15.60
C LEU A 17 -8.51 -12.32 16.38
N LYS A 18 -8.93 -13.41 17.03
CA LYS A 18 -10.19 -13.52 17.78
C LYS A 18 -10.23 -12.65 19.04
N ILE A 19 -9.10 -12.13 19.48
CA ILE A 19 -9.02 -11.24 20.64
C ILE A 19 -9.45 -9.84 20.19
N PRO A 20 -10.39 -9.16 20.87
CA PRO A 20 -10.76 -7.78 20.54
C PRO A 20 -9.53 -6.87 20.42
N GLY A 21 -9.46 -6.08 19.35
CA GLY A 21 -8.35 -5.20 19.03
C GLY A 21 -7.13 -5.87 18.38
N ALA A 22 -7.08 -7.20 18.25
CA ALA A 22 -5.94 -7.91 17.65
C ALA A 22 -5.74 -7.54 16.17
N ALA A 23 -6.83 -7.45 15.40
CA ALA A 23 -6.78 -7.04 13.99
C ALA A 23 -6.26 -5.60 13.85
N ASN A 24 -6.72 -4.70 14.72
CA ASN A 24 -6.25 -3.31 14.81
C ASN A 24 -4.74 -3.23 15.09
N LEU A 25 -4.26 -3.97 16.08
CA LEU A 25 -2.85 -3.98 16.45
C LEU A 25 -1.99 -4.57 15.34
N ARG A 26 -2.46 -5.62 14.67
CA ARG A 26 -1.78 -6.23 13.52
C ARG A 26 -1.69 -5.26 12.35
N LEU A 27 -2.78 -4.58 11.98
CA LEU A 27 -2.76 -3.57 10.93
C LEU A 27 -1.82 -2.42 11.28
N SER A 28 -1.84 -1.95 12.53
CA SER A 28 -0.96 -0.88 13.01
C SER A 28 0.52 -1.27 12.89
N TYR A 29 0.87 -2.49 13.30
CA TYR A 29 2.23 -3.02 13.15
C TYR A 29 2.66 -3.10 11.68
N LEU A 30 1.82 -3.64 10.81
CA LEU A 30 2.12 -3.72 9.38
C LEU A 30 2.29 -2.34 8.75
N THR A 31 1.46 -1.38 9.14
CA THR A 31 1.53 0.01 8.67
C THR A 31 2.85 0.66 9.06
N VAL A 32 3.23 0.57 10.34
CA VAL A 32 4.52 1.10 10.83
C VAL A 32 5.69 0.42 10.12
N ARG A 33 5.62 -0.91 9.93
CA ARG A 33 6.66 -1.67 9.23
C ARG A 33 6.81 -1.22 7.77
N LEU A 34 5.71 -1.00 7.07
CA LEU A 34 5.71 -0.49 5.69
C LEU A 34 6.30 0.92 5.64
N LEU A 35 5.90 1.81 6.54
CA LEU A 35 6.43 3.18 6.61
C LEU A 35 7.94 3.19 6.86
N LEU A 36 8.43 2.35 7.78
CA LEU A 36 9.86 2.21 8.02
C LEU A 36 10.60 1.73 6.77
N GLN A 37 10.09 0.70 6.10
CA GLN A 37 10.69 0.18 4.86
C GLN A 37 10.69 1.23 3.73
N ARG A 38 9.67 2.08 3.66
CA ARG A 38 9.62 3.21 2.73
C ARG A 38 10.71 4.25 3.07
N ILE A 39 10.87 4.62 4.34
CA ILE A 39 11.92 5.55 4.77
C ILE A 39 13.31 5.00 4.42
N GLU A 40 13.55 3.70 4.68
CA GLU A 40 14.81 3.04 4.34
C GLU A 40 15.06 2.99 2.83
N LEU A 41 14.02 2.71 2.04
CA LEU A 41 14.10 2.71 0.57
C LEU A 41 14.46 4.11 0.04
N GLU A 42 13.80 5.16 0.52
CA GLU A 42 14.08 6.54 0.11
C GLU A 42 15.46 7.02 0.56
N ALA A 43 15.95 6.55 1.72
CA ALA A 43 17.31 6.80 2.14
C ALA A 43 18.33 6.12 1.21
N GLU A 44 18.07 4.87 0.82
CA GLU A 44 18.93 4.09 -0.10
C GLU A 44 18.99 4.75 -1.49
N LYS A 45 17.86 5.20 -2.04
CA LYS A 45 17.80 5.91 -3.34
C LYS A 45 18.68 7.16 -3.40
N ARG A 46 18.90 7.85 -2.27
CA ARG A 46 19.73 9.06 -2.20
C ARG A 46 21.24 8.77 -2.24
N VAL A 47 21.63 7.52 -2.01
CA VAL A 47 23.04 7.12 -2.02
C VAL A 47 23.46 6.81 -3.46
N ARG A 48 24.35 7.62 -4.03
CA ARG A 48 24.75 7.57 -5.45
C ARG A 48 25.47 6.29 -5.91
N ASP A 49 25.72 5.33 -5.02
CA ASP A 49 26.54 4.13 -5.25
C ASP A 49 25.85 2.82 -4.80
N THR A 50 24.53 2.86 -4.59
CA THR A 50 23.78 1.65 -4.24
C THR A 50 23.50 0.85 -5.49
N GLY A 51 24.17 -0.30 -5.63
CA GLY A 51 23.92 -1.22 -6.75
C GLY A 51 22.46 -1.66 -6.81
N ASP A 52 21.93 -1.78 -8.02
CA ASP A 52 20.52 -2.07 -8.35
C ASP A 52 19.94 -3.24 -7.54
N SER A 53 20.74 -4.25 -7.22
CA SER A 53 20.34 -5.40 -6.42
C SER A 53 19.88 -5.02 -5.00
N ARG A 54 20.51 -4.04 -4.33
CA ARG A 54 20.12 -3.61 -2.97
C ARG A 54 18.77 -2.91 -3.00
N LEU A 55 18.55 -2.02 -3.97
CA LEU A 55 17.29 -1.32 -4.16
C LEU A 55 16.15 -2.30 -4.48
N LEU A 56 16.37 -3.23 -5.41
CA LEU A 56 15.41 -4.29 -5.73
C LEU A 56 15.03 -5.13 -4.50
N ASN A 57 16.00 -5.48 -3.65
CA ASN A 57 15.74 -6.18 -2.40
C ASN A 57 14.85 -5.37 -1.44
N ARG A 58 15.06 -4.06 -1.33
CA ARG A 58 14.21 -3.17 -0.52
C ARG A 58 12.79 -3.10 -1.06
N TYR A 59 12.61 -2.95 -2.38
CA TYR A 59 11.28 -3.00 -3.01
C TYR A 59 10.57 -4.32 -2.72
N MET A 60 11.25 -5.45 -2.88
CA MET A 60 10.67 -6.77 -2.58
C MET A 60 10.25 -6.90 -1.12
N GLN A 61 11.06 -6.38 -0.17
CA GLN A 61 10.74 -6.45 1.25
C GLN A 61 9.53 -5.59 1.61
N ALA A 62 9.45 -4.37 1.06
CA ALA A 62 8.32 -3.48 1.26
C ALA A 62 7.04 -4.01 0.60
N ARG A 63 7.13 -4.57 -0.61
CA ARG A 63 6.01 -5.22 -1.31
C ARG A 63 5.44 -6.40 -0.53
N ARG A 64 6.29 -7.23 0.09
CA ARG A 64 5.83 -8.32 0.98
C ARG A 64 5.03 -7.79 2.18
N THR A 65 5.41 -6.65 2.76
CA THR A 65 4.61 -6.05 3.84
C THR A 65 3.28 -5.51 3.33
N ALA A 66 3.24 -4.92 2.14
CA ALA A 66 1.99 -4.52 1.50
C ALA A 66 1.09 -5.74 1.20
N GLU A 67 1.67 -6.86 0.78
CA GLU A 67 0.97 -8.14 0.60
C GLU A 67 0.43 -8.70 1.93
N ASP A 68 1.19 -8.63 3.03
CA ASP A 68 0.67 -8.99 4.37
C ASP A 68 -0.55 -8.14 4.78
N ILE A 69 -0.61 -6.87 4.36
CA ILE A 69 -1.78 -5.99 4.60
C ILE A 69 -2.97 -6.45 3.77
N LEU A 70 -2.75 -6.83 2.50
CA LEU A 70 -3.78 -7.44 1.66
C LEU A 70 -4.33 -8.71 2.30
N ILE A 71 -3.47 -9.65 2.68
CA ILE A 71 -3.84 -10.92 3.29
C ILE A 71 -4.65 -10.67 4.56
N LEU A 72 -4.18 -9.80 5.45
CA LEU A 72 -4.92 -9.42 6.65
C LEU A 72 -6.33 -8.92 6.30
N THR A 73 -6.43 -8.02 5.31
CA THR A 73 -7.71 -7.42 4.89
C THR A 73 -8.66 -8.49 4.35
N GLN A 74 -8.19 -9.41 3.54
CA GLN A 74 -8.99 -10.51 2.99
C GLN A 74 -9.43 -11.50 4.08
N GLU A 75 -8.63 -11.70 5.12
CA GLU A 75 -8.93 -12.62 6.24
C GLU A 75 -9.85 -12.01 7.31
N LEU A 76 -10.16 -10.70 7.25
CA LEU A 76 -11.07 -10.08 8.20
C LEU A 76 -12.46 -10.72 8.12
N GLN A 77 -12.86 -11.33 9.23
CA GLN A 77 -14.19 -11.86 9.44
C GLN A 77 -15.15 -10.78 9.96
N PRO A 78 -16.48 -10.97 9.85
CA PRO A 78 -17.47 -9.98 10.26
C PRO A 78 -17.29 -9.49 11.71
N GLU A 79 -16.84 -10.37 12.62
CA GLU A 79 -16.58 -10.01 14.01
C GLU A 79 -15.44 -8.99 14.16
N HIS A 80 -14.42 -9.05 13.30
CA HIS A 80 -13.33 -8.08 13.29
C HIS A 80 -13.76 -6.74 12.67
N LEU A 81 -14.66 -6.77 11.67
CA LEU A 81 -15.17 -5.56 11.01
C LEU A 81 -16.05 -4.72 11.94
N ALA A 82 -16.79 -5.39 12.83
CA ALA A 82 -17.62 -4.76 13.86
C ALA A 82 -16.83 -4.28 15.10
N ASP A 83 -15.52 -4.52 15.15
CA ASP A 83 -14.65 -4.08 16.25
C ASP A 83 -14.36 -2.56 16.18
N CYS A 84 -13.85 -1.98 17.26
CA CYS A 84 -13.50 -0.57 17.32
C CYS A 84 -12.19 -0.30 16.59
N TRP A 85 -12.27 0.09 15.32
CA TRP A 85 -11.10 0.46 14.52
C TRP A 85 -10.51 1.82 14.93
N LEU A 86 -9.18 1.90 14.99
CA LEU A 86 -8.51 3.18 15.22
C LEU A 86 -8.70 4.09 13.99
N PRO A 87 -9.09 5.37 14.16
CA PRO A 87 -9.24 6.29 13.02
C PRO A 87 -7.96 6.41 12.17
N SER A 88 -6.78 6.34 12.80
CA SER A 88 -5.49 6.35 12.11
C SER A 88 -5.29 5.19 11.14
N SER A 89 -6.01 4.09 11.32
CA SER A 89 -5.92 2.90 10.46
C SER A 89 -6.52 3.13 9.07
N ALA A 90 -7.41 4.13 8.89
CA ALA A 90 -7.96 4.47 7.58
C ALA A 90 -6.86 4.82 6.56
N PHE A 91 -5.77 5.44 7.04
CA PHE A 91 -4.65 5.83 6.19
C PHE A 91 -3.73 4.68 5.80
N ALA A 92 -3.81 3.54 6.49
CA ALA A 92 -2.97 2.38 6.21
C ALA A 92 -3.18 1.89 4.77
N PHE A 93 -4.44 1.81 4.34
CA PHE A 93 -4.79 1.34 3.01
C PHE A 93 -4.35 2.30 1.90
N SER A 94 -4.64 3.60 2.05
CA SER A 94 -4.19 4.63 1.10
C SER A 94 -2.67 4.61 0.95
N THR A 95 -1.94 4.61 2.07
CA THR A 95 -0.48 4.58 2.11
C THR A 95 0.08 3.34 1.43
N THR A 96 -0.59 2.20 1.57
CA THR A 96 -0.20 0.91 0.97
C THR A 96 -0.41 0.93 -0.54
N VAL A 97 -1.57 1.36 -1.01
CA VAL A 97 -1.86 1.45 -2.45
C VAL A 97 -0.94 2.46 -3.14
N SER A 98 -0.75 3.65 -2.56
CA SER A 98 0.19 4.64 -3.09
C SER A 98 1.62 4.09 -3.20
N PHE A 99 2.06 3.30 -2.21
CA PHE A 99 3.37 2.65 -2.26
C PHE A 99 3.44 1.60 -3.39
N LEU A 100 2.43 0.74 -3.52
CA LEU A 100 2.39 -0.30 -4.56
C LEU A 100 2.38 0.30 -5.97
N LEU A 101 1.65 1.39 -6.19
CA LEU A 101 1.65 2.10 -7.46
C LEU A 101 3.04 2.65 -7.79
N ARG A 102 3.68 3.36 -6.84
CA ARG A 102 5.07 3.82 -7.02
C ARG A 102 6.02 2.66 -7.29
N CYS A 103 5.90 1.58 -6.53
CA CYS A 103 6.71 0.38 -6.73
C CYS A 103 6.55 -0.18 -8.15
N ALA A 104 5.31 -0.28 -8.67
CA ALA A 104 5.07 -0.79 -10.02
C ALA A 104 5.72 0.11 -11.09
N LEU A 105 5.61 1.42 -10.94
CA LEU A 105 6.11 2.39 -11.92
C LEU A 105 7.62 2.55 -11.90
N GLU A 106 8.26 2.35 -10.74
CA GLU A 106 9.71 2.45 -10.60
C GLU A 106 10.42 1.14 -10.97
N THR A 107 9.73 -0.01 -10.96
CA THR A 107 10.34 -1.31 -11.28
C THR A 107 10.05 -1.84 -12.67
N GLU A 108 9.02 -1.32 -13.34
CA GLU A 108 8.60 -1.78 -14.66
C GLU A 108 8.89 -0.71 -15.73
N ASN A 109 9.48 -1.12 -16.84
CA ASN A 109 9.92 -0.20 -17.91
C ASN A 109 9.01 -0.22 -19.15
N SER A 110 7.90 -0.97 -19.12
CA SER A 110 6.95 -1.06 -20.22
C SER A 110 5.50 -1.15 -19.73
N THR A 111 4.56 -0.82 -20.62
CA THR A 111 3.12 -0.95 -20.37
C THR A 111 2.75 -2.39 -20.05
N ALA A 112 3.25 -3.34 -20.84
CA ALA A 112 3.03 -4.76 -20.60
C ALA A 112 3.53 -5.21 -19.22
N GLY A 113 4.75 -4.77 -18.82
CA GLY A 113 5.31 -5.05 -17.50
C GLY A 113 4.48 -4.45 -16.37
N LEU A 114 4.05 -3.19 -16.51
CA LEU A 114 3.24 -2.50 -15.52
C LEU A 114 1.89 -3.21 -15.28
N VAL A 115 1.16 -3.54 -16.35
CA VAL A 115 -0.15 -4.22 -16.29
C VAL A 115 -0.03 -5.60 -15.65
N GLN A 116 1.08 -6.30 -15.90
CA GLN A 116 1.35 -7.63 -15.35
C GLN A 116 2.06 -7.59 -13.99
N SER A 117 2.39 -6.39 -13.49
CA SER A 117 3.20 -6.25 -12.28
C SER A 117 2.48 -6.80 -11.05
N SER A 118 3.23 -7.52 -10.22
CA SER A 118 2.72 -8.01 -8.93
C SER A 118 2.24 -6.87 -8.03
N SER A 119 2.90 -5.71 -8.07
CA SER A 119 2.54 -4.55 -7.26
C SER A 119 1.17 -3.97 -7.65
N LEU A 120 0.89 -3.82 -8.96
CA LEU A 120 -0.42 -3.36 -9.43
C LEU A 120 -1.52 -4.39 -9.12
N LYS A 121 -1.21 -5.68 -9.25
CA LYS A 121 -2.13 -6.75 -8.86
C LYS A 121 -2.52 -6.67 -7.38
N ILE A 122 -1.54 -6.59 -6.48
CA ILE A 122 -1.79 -6.47 -5.02
C ILE A 122 -2.64 -5.22 -4.72
N ALA A 123 -2.34 -4.09 -5.37
CA ALA A 123 -3.12 -2.86 -5.18
C ALA A 123 -4.58 -3.04 -5.60
N SER A 124 -4.83 -3.68 -6.74
CA SER A 124 -6.17 -3.95 -7.23
C SER A 124 -6.93 -4.95 -6.37
N ASP A 125 -6.25 -5.98 -5.87
CA ASP A 125 -6.85 -7.00 -5.01
C ASP A 125 -7.21 -6.39 -3.65
N LEU A 126 -6.39 -5.47 -3.13
CA LEU A 126 -6.68 -4.73 -1.91
C LEU A 126 -7.91 -3.85 -2.06
N LEU A 127 -8.01 -3.09 -3.15
CA LEU A 127 -9.20 -2.27 -3.42
C LEU A 127 -10.46 -3.13 -3.58
N SER A 128 -10.35 -4.29 -4.23
CA SER A 128 -11.46 -5.24 -4.35
C SER A 128 -11.93 -5.73 -2.98
N ALA A 129 -11.00 -6.12 -2.10
CA ALA A 129 -11.34 -6.56 -0.74
C ALA A 129 -12.00 -5.45 0.09
N LEU A 130 -11.53 -4.21 -0.03
CA LEU A 130 -12.15 -3.06 0.66
C LEU A 130 -13.56 -2.78 0.15
N ARG A 131 -13.80 -2.86 -1.17
CA ARG A 131 -15.15 -2.72 -1.75
C ARG A 131 -16.08 -3.82 -1.23
N GLU A 132 -15.60 -5.06 -1.20
CA GLU A 132 -16.38 -6.20 -0.71
C GLU A 132 -16.80 -6.01 0.75
N HIS A 133 -15.88 -5.60 1.63
CA HIS A 133 -16.20 -5.33 3.03
C HIS A 133 -17.18 -4.15 3.21
N LYS A 134 -17.01 -3.09 2.41
CA LYS A 134 -17.95 -1.97 2.40
C LYS A 134 -19.35 -2.40 1.97
N GLU A 135 -19.46 -3.13 0.87
CA GLU A 135 -20.75 -3.55 0.30
C GLU A 135 -21.48 -4.56 1.20
N LYS A 136 -20.76 -5.51 1.81
CA LYS A 136 -21.36 -6.56 2.63
C LYS A 136 -21.60 -6.16 4.08
N HIS A 137 -20.75 -5.32 4.64
CA HIS A 137 -20.73 -5.04 6.08
C HIS A 137 -20.79 -3.56 6.44
N ALA A 138 -20.95 -2.66 5.45
CA ALA A 138 -20.87 -1.22 5.64
C ALA A 138 -19.58 -0.77 6.35
N TRP A 139 -18.50 -1.54 6.18
CA TRP A 139 -17.20 -1.22 6.76
C TRP A 139 -16.53 -0.12 5.92
N ASP A 140 -16.40 1.06 6.52
CA ASP A 140 -16.04 2.31 5.84
C ASP A 140 -14.57 2.71 6.04
N LEU A 141 -13.78 1.93 6.78
CA LEU A 141 -12.38 2.23 7.07
C LEU A 141 -11.52 2.40 5.80
N GLY A 142 -11.91 1.74 4.71
CA GLY A 142 -11.28 1.82 3.40
C GLY A 142 -11.74 2.95 2.49
N ASP A 143 -12.73 3.75 2.89
CA ASP A 143 -13.42 4.70 2.00
C ASP A 143 -12.49 5.75 1.39
N ILE A 144 -11.59 6.29 2.20
CA ILE A 144 -10.57 7.25 1.74
C ILE A 144 -9.69 6.59 0.68
N CYS A 145 -9.24 5.35 0.90
CA CYS A 145 -8.41 4.63 -0.05
C CYS A 145 -9.12 4.39 -1.37
N LEU A 146 -10.38 3.94 -1.32
CA LEU A 146 -11.23 3.71 -2.49
C LEU A 146 -11.41 4.99 -3.31
N ALA A 147 -11.78 6.10 -2.65
CA ALA A 147 -11.99 7.38 -3.32
C ALA A 147 -10.72 7.91 -4.02
N GLN A 148 -9.55 7.65 -3.43
CA GLN A 148 -8.29 8.19 -3.93
C GLN A 148 -7.66 7.36 -5.06
N HIS A 149 -7.82 6.04 -5.03
CA HIS A 149 -6.99 5.16 -5.86
C HIS A 149 -7.76 4.29 -6.83
N ALA A 150 -9.07 4.09 -6.64
CA ALA A 150 -9.77 3.06 -7.39
C ALA A 150 -9.81 3.34 -8.90
N ASP A 151 -10.14 4.57 -9.29
CA ASP A 151 -10.16 4.99 -10.69
C ASP A 151 -8.78 4.91 -11.34
N VAL A 152 -7.73 5.26 -10.60
CA VAL A 152 -6.34 5.24 -11.10
C VAL A 152 -5.91 3.80 -11.37
N VAL A 153 -6.15 2.89 -10.43
CA VAL A 153 -5.81 1.47 -10.58
C VAL A 153 -6.60 0.85 -11.73
N GLU A 154 -7.89 1.16 -11.86
CA GLU A 154 -8.73 0.67 -12.97
C GLU A 154 -8.19 1.12 -14.33
N LYS A 155 -7.83 2.41 -14.46
CA LYS A 155 -7.23 2.95 -15.69
C LYS A 155 -5.90 2.28 -16.02
N LEU A 156 -5.03 2.09 -15.03
CA LEU A 156 -3.74 1.41 -15.24
C LEU A 156 -3.93 -0.04 -15.70
N ARG A 157 -4.92 -0.75 -15.15
CA ARG A 157 -5.24 -2.13 -15.56
C ARG A 157 -5.88 -2.23 -16.94
N ALA A 158 -6.59 -1.19 -17.37
CA ALA A 158 -7.21 -1.11 -18.69
C ALA A 158 -6.23 -0.68 -19.79
N MET A 159 -4.98 -0.34 -19.46
CA MET A 159 -3.96 -0.03 -20.45
C MET A 159 -3.69 -1.25 -21.33
N THR A 160 -3.82 -1.07 -22.64
CA THR A 160 -3.49 -2.10 -23.62
C THR A 160 -2.03 -1.91 -24.06
N PRO A 161 -1.17 -2.94 -23.96
CA PRO A 161 0.15 -2.89 -24.59
C PRO A 161 0.00 -2.70 -26.12
N PRO A 162 0.89 -1.95 -26.77
CA PRO A 162 0.85 -1.82 -28.22
C PRO A 162 1.08 -3.19 -28.89
N GLU A 163 0.44 -3.42 -30.03
CA GLU A 163 0.50 -4.70 -30.76
C GLU A 163 1.89 -5.01 -31.32
N ASP A 164 2.72 -3.97 -31.52
CA ASP A 164 4.11 -4.10 -31.94
C ASP A 164 5.03 -3.80 -30.73
N PRO A 165 5.69 -4.82 -30.14
CA PRO A 165 6.59 -4.62 -29.01
C PRO A 165 7.85 -3.83 -29.38
N SER A 166 8.15 -3.64 -30.67
CA SER A 166 9.22 -2.74 -31.13
C SER A 166 8.82 -1.26 -31.13
N ALA A 167 7.52 -0.98 -30.99
CA ALA A 167 6.95 0.36 -30.85
C ALA A 167 6.61 0.72 -29.38
N GLU A 168 6.89 -0.16 -28.40
CA GLU A 168 6.85 0.21 -26.97
C GLU A 168 7.97 1.22 -26.70
N GLU A 169 7.65 2.50 -26.77
CA GLU A 169 8.47 3.53 -26.15
C GLU A 169 8.58 3.23 -24.65
N ALA A 170 9.80 3.30 -24.11
CA ALA A 170 10.00 3.24 -22.67
C ALA A 170 9.13 4.33 -22.04
N LEU A 171 8.09 3.91 -21.33
CA LEU A 171 7.17 4.85 -20.72
C LEU A 171 7.95 5.66 -19.69
N ASP A 172 8.08 6.97 -19.94
CA ASP A 172 8.65 7.88 -18.97
C ASP A 172 7.62 8.15 -17.86
N PHE A 173 7.56 7.19 -16.94
CA PHE A 173 6.81 7.35 -15.71
C PHE A 173 7.43 8.40 -14.79
N SER A 174 8.50 9.12 -15.17
CA SER A 174 8.95 10.28 -14.39
C SER A 174 7.82 11.27 -14.15
N SER A 175 6.85 11.44 -15.06
CA SER A 175 5.68 12.30 -14.79
C SER A 175 4.74 11.76 -13.68
N PHE A 176 4.72 10.45 -13.44
CA PHE A 176 3.91 9.80 -12.41
C PHE A 176 4.71 9.55 -11.11
N ALA A 177 6.01 9.23 -11.24
CA ALA A 177 6.97 8.99 -10.17
C ALA A 177 7.52 10.31 -9.58
N MET A 178 7.60 11.37 -10.39
CA MET A 178 7.78 12.77 -9.99
C MET A 178 6.42 13.42 -9.68
N ALA A 179 5.45 12.66 -9.17
CA ALA A 179 4.61 13.21 -8.13
C ALA A 179 5.55 13.51 -6.94
N GLU A 180 6.22 14.65 -7.04
CA GLU A 180 7.03 15.23 -5.97
C GLU A 180 6.25 15.16 -4.65
N PRO A 181 6.93 15.24 -3.50
CA PRO A 181 6.28 15.50 -2.22
C PRO A 181 5.19 16.58 -2.35
N SER A 182 5.44 17.61 -3.17
CA SER A 182 4.50 18.68 -3.50
C SER A 182 3.19 18.24 -4.18
N TYR A 183 3.17 17.22 -5.04
CA TYR A 183 1.93 16.74 -5.69
C TYR A 183 1.11 15.81 -4.78
N LEU A 184 1.79 15.00 -3.96
CA LEU A 184 1.12 14.22 -2.90
C LEU A 184 0.66 15.09 -1.73
N ASP A 185 1.38 16.17 -1.42
CA ASP A 185 0.98 17.23 -0.48
C ASP A 185 -0.17 18.08 -1.05
N GLN A 186 -0.29 18.21 -2.38
CA GLN A 186 -1.45 18.84 -3.03
C GLN A 186 -2.68 17.92 -3.07
N LEU A 187 -2.49 16.62 -3.30
CA LEU A 187 -3.57 15.64 -3.31
C LEU A 187 -4.10 15.34 -1.90
N PHE A 188 -3.20 15.32 -0.90
CA PHE A 188 -3.51 15.01 0.50
C PHE A 188 -2.85 15.98 1.48
N PRO A 189 -3.20 17.28 1.46
CA PRO A 189 -2.58 18.30 2.32
C PRO A 189 -2.68 18.00 3.82
N SER A 190 -3.70 17.22 4.21
CA SER A 190 -4.05 16.91 5.58
C SER A 190 -3.55 15.54 6.08
N LEU A 191 -2.89 14.74 5.25
CA LEU A 191 -2.47 13.38 5.65
C LEU A 191 -1.30 13.40 6.63
N TRP A 192 -0.42 14.40 6.49
CA TRP A 192 0.86 14.45 7.20
C TRP A 192 0.90 15.46 8.34
N ASP A 193 -0.09 16.37 8.43
CA ASP A 193 -0.15 17.37 9.49
C ASP A 193 -1.57 17.52 10.07
N PRO A 194 -1.96 16.67 11.04
CA PRO A 194 -3.25 16.73 11.72
C PRO A 194 -3.45 18.02 12.54
N LEU A 195 -2.39 18.82 12.71
CA LEU A 195 -2.37 20.00 13.59
C LEU A 195 -2.56 21.33 12.84
N GLN A 196 -2.59 21.35 11.50
CA GLN A 196 -2.80 22.61 10.77
C GLN A 196 -4.25 23.10 10.71
N ASN A 197 -5.22 22.25 11.06
CA ASN A 197 -6.64 22.64 11.08
C ASN A 197 -7.16 23.01 12.48
N VAL A 198 -6.27 23.22 13.45
CA VAL A 198 -6.63 23.89 14.69
C VAL A 198 -6.15 25.32 14.54
N TRP A 199 -7.08 26.22 14.24
CA TRP A 199 -7.23 27.66 14.55
C TRP A 199 -8.05 28.34 13.45
#